data_AF-A0A0T9SXV7-F1
#
_entry.id   AF-A0A0T9SXV7-F1
#
_cell.length_a   1.000
_cell.length_b   1.000
_cell.length_c   1.000
_cell.angle_alpha   90.00
_cell.angle_beta   90.00
_cell.angle_gamma   90.00
#
_symmetry.space_group_name_H-M   'P 1'
#
loop_
_entity.id
_entity.type
_entity.pdbx_description
1 polymer ?
#
loop_
_entity_poly.entity_id
_entity_poly.type
_entity_poly.pdbx_seq_one_letter_code
_entity_poly.pdbx_strand_id
1 'polypeptide(L)' 'MAKSIIDLIGREEADRLMAVAVSKAAQENRDLGLPEPVKVNGVWVKKYPDGSIQKI' A
#
# COMPACT_ATOMS: atom_id res chain seq x y z
N MET A 1 -15.82 18.89 17.97
CA MET A 1 -15.22 18.13 16.85
C MET A 1 -14.31 17.07 17.43
N ALA A 2 -14.48 15.81 17.06
CA ALA A 2 -13.56 14.76 17.46
C ALA A 2 -12.20 15.00 16.78
N LYS A 3 -11.12 15.01 17.55
CA LYS A 3 -9.77 15.11 17.00
C LYS A 3 -9.49 13.81 16.23
N SER A 4 -8.89 13.92 15.04
CA SER A 4 -8.45 12.75 14.30
C SER A 4 -7.44 11.97 15.12
N ILE A 5 -7.35 10.65 14.93
CA ILE A 5 -6.28 9.84 15.53
C ILE A 5 -4.91 10.42 15.18
N ILE A 6 -4.75 10.94 13.96
CA ILE A 6 -3.51 11.60 13.51
C ILE A 6 -3.21 12.85 14.36
N ASP A 7 -4.23 13.62 14.74
CA ASP A 7 -4.06 14.81 15.58
C ASP A 7 -3.70 14.45 17.04
N LEU A 8 -4.02 13.22 17.46
CA LEU A 8 -3.74 12.74 18.82
C LEU A 8 -2.33 12.13 18.93
N ILE A 9 -1.87 11.41 17.90
CA ILE A 9 -0.57 10.70 17.91
C ILE A 9 0.55 11.49 17.21
N GLY A 10 0.20 12.53 16.45
CA GLY A 10 1.12 13.29 15.63
C GLY A 10 1.36 12.66 14.25
N ARG A 11 1.71 13.52 13.28
CA ARG A 11 1.89 13.12 11.87
C ARG A 11 2.98 12.07 11.69
N GLU A 12 4.11 12.24 12.36
CA GLU A 12 5.26 11.34 12.25
C GLU A 12 4.94 9.93 12.74
N GLU A 13 4.24 9.81 13.87
CA GLU A 13 3.81 8.51 14.39
C GLU A 13 2.78 7.85 13.45
N ALA A 14 1.84 8.63 12.95
CA ALA A 14 0.85 8.15 11.99
C ALA A 14 1.51 7.61 10.71
N ASP A 15 2.49 8.34 10.16
CA ASP A 15 3.22 7.93 8.97
C ASP A 15 4.04 6.65 9.24
N ARG A 16 4.63 6.50 10.43
CA ARG A 16 5.35 5.27 10.83
C ARG A 16 4.42 4.06 10.93
N LEU A 17 3.29 4.20 11.61
CA LEU A 17 2.29 3.13 11.72
C LEU A 17 1.72 2.73 10.36
N MET A 18 1.47 3.73 9.50
CA MET A 18 0.99 3.50 8.14
C MET A 18 2.04 2.75 7.30
N ALA A 19 3.32 3.13 7.38
CA ALA A 19 4.39 2.44 6.65
C ALA A 19 4.51 0.96 7.05
N VAL A 20 4.40 0.65 8.34
CA VAL A 20 4.41 -0.74 8.84
C VAL A 20 3.19 -1.51 8.33
N ALA A 21 2.00 -0.91 8.42
CA ALA A 21 0.76 -1.55 7.97
C ALA A 21 0.78 -1.83 6.46
N VAL A 22 1.23 -0.86 5.65
CA VAL A 22 1.35 -1.00 4.19
C VAL A 22 2.38 -2.07 3.84
N SER A 23 3.53 -2.11 4.51
CA SER A 23 4.55 -3.14 4.29
C SER A 23 4.02 -4.55 4.58
N LYS A 24 3.28 -4.72 5.68
CA LYS A 24 2.66 -5.99 6.04
C LYS A 24 1.61 -6.42 5.01
N ALA A 25 0.71 -5.52 4.61
CA ALA A 25 -0.30 -5.80 3.60
C ALA A 25 0.32 -6.15 2.23
N ALA A 26 1.41 -5.48 1.85
CA ALA A 26 2.14 -5.81 0.63
C ALA A 26 2.75 -7.22 0.69
N GLN A 27 3.29 -7.62 1.84
CA GLN A 27 3.80 -8.98 2.03
C GLN A 27 2.67 -10.02 1.94
N GLU A 28 1.56 -9.83 2.66
CA GLU A 28 0.41 -10.73 2.62
C GLU A 28 -0.16 -10.88 1.22
N ASN A 29 -0.25 -9.78 0.46
CA ASN A 29 -0.69 -9.83 -0.94
C ASN A 29 0.25 -10.68 -1.81
N ARG A 30 1.58 -10.55 -1.63
CA ARG A 30 2.55 -11.39 -2.34
C ARG A 30 2.38 -12.86 -2.00
N ASP A 31 2.20 -13.19 -0.71
CA ASP A 31 2.03 -14.56 -0.25
C ASP A 31 0.72 -15.18 -0.78
N LEU A 32 -0.32 -14.37 -0.98
CA LEU A 32 -1.60 -14.78 -1.57
C LEU A 32 -1.60 -14.78 -3.11
N GLY A 33 -0.50 -14.42 -3.77
CA GLY A 33 -0.46 -14.33 -5.24
C GLY A 33 -1.21 -13.13 -5.82
N LEU A 34 -1.57 -12.14 -5.00
CA LEU A 34 -2.37 -10.99 -5.40
C LEU A 34 -1.52 -9.94 -6.13
N PRO A 35 -2.11 -9.20 -7.09
CA PRO A 35 -1.39 -8.18 -7.83
C PRO A 35 -1.14 -6.92 -6.99
N GLU A 36 0.02 -6.31 -7.19
CA GLU A 36 0.38 -5.01 -6.65
C GLU A 36 0.03 -3.89 -7.66
N PRO A 37 -0.63 -2.80 -7.24
CA PRO A 37 -0.84 -1.65 -8.10
C PRO A 37 0.45 -0.85 -8.27
N VAL A 38 0.98 -0.79 -9.49
CA VAL A 38 2.20 -0.04 -9.84
C VAL A 38 1.94 0.93 -10.99
N LYS A 39 2.72 2.01 -11.08
CA LYS A 39 2.61 3.00 -12.15
C LYS A 39 3.74 2.79 -13.15
N VAL A 40 3.42 2.34 -14.37
CA VAL A 40 4.38 2.11 -15.46
C VAL A 40 4.09 3.11 -16.57
N ASN A 41 5.09 3.92 -16.95
CA ASN A 41 4.95 4.97 -17.98
C ASN A 41 3.74 5.90 -17.76
N GLY A 42 3.45 6.24 -16.50
CA GLY A 42 2.32 7.09 -16.14
C GLY A 42 0.96 6.39 -16.03
N VAL A 43 0.86 5.12 -16.43
CA VAL A 43 -0.38 4.33 -16.39
C VAL A 43 -0.36 3.39 -15.19
N TRP A 44 -1.48 3.33 -14.48
CA TRP A 44 -1.66 2.37 -13.39
C TRP A 44 -1.94 0.97 -13.93
N VAL A 45 -1.19 0.00 -13.43
CA VAL A 45 -1.29 -1.40 -13.80
C VAL A 45 -1.23 -2.29 -12.56
N LYS A 46 -1.88 -3.45 -12.63
CA LYS A 46 -1.77 -4.57 -11.70
C LYS A 46 -0.55 -5.40 -12.11
N LYS A 47 0.46 -5.48 -11.25
CA LYS A 47 1.62 -6.35 -11.44
C LYS A 47 1.47 -7.57 -10.54
N TYR A 48 1.37 -8.76 -11.15
CA TYR A 48 1.25 -10.01 -10.42
C TYR A 48 2.64 -10.55 -10.02
N PRO A 49 2.72 -11.47 -9.03
CA PRO A 49 3.99 -12.05 -8.60
C PRO A 49 4.71 -12.86 -9.69
N ASP A 50 3.99 -13.38 -10.68
CA ASP A 50 4.56 -14.05 -11.87
C ASP A 50 5.18 -13.07 -12.89
N GLY A 51 5.10 -11.77 -12.62
CA GLY A 51 5.59 -10.71 -13.49
C GLY A 51 4.60 -10.25 -14.57
N SER A 52 3.42 -10.86 -14.66
CA SER A 52 2.37 -10.43 -15.58
C SER A 52 1.83 -9.05 -15.17
N ILE A 53 1.48 -8.26 -16.19
CA ILE A 53 0.98 -6.89 -16.01
C ILE A 53 -0.38 -6.78 -16.69
N GLN A 54 -1.37 -6.30 -15.94
CA GLN A 54 -2.70 -6.00 -16.47
C GLN A 54 -3.04 -4.54 -16.19
N LYS A 55 -3.69 -3.86 -17.12
CA LYS A 55 -4.20 -2.51 -16.84
C LYS A 55 -5.23 -2.58 -15.71
N ILE A 56 -5.22 -1.60 -14.80
CA ILE A 56 -6.25 -1.51 -13.74
C ILE A 56 -7.63 -1.35 -14.37
#